data_AF-A0A4Q1VNR4-F1
#
_entry.id   AF-A0A4Q1VNR4-F1
#
_cell.length_a   1.000
_cell.length_b   1.000
_cell.length_c   1.000
_cell.angle_alpha   90.00
_cell.angle_beta   90.00
_cell.angle_gamma   90.00
#
_symmetry.space_group_name_H-M   'P 1'
#
loop_
_entity.id
_entity.type
_entity.pdbx_description
1 polymer ?
#
loop_
_entity_poly.entity_id
_entity_poly.type
_entity_poly.pdbx_seq_one_letter_code
_entity_poly.pdbx_strand_id
1 'polypeptide(L)' 'MNRITSCTGCGHALVPMLTAKGRAEPNCLWCEGIDARAVEMAKWADSPSGKPERAARQSFK' A
#
# COMPACT_ATOMS: atom_id res chain seq x y z
N MET A 1 13.67 19.85 -14.65
CA MET A 1 13.07 18.50 -14.64
C MET A 1 12.72 18.18 -13.19
N ASN A 2 11.44 18.27 -12.82
CA ASN A 2 11.00 17.96 -11.46
C ASN A 2 11.05 16.44 -11.31
N ARG A 3 12.02 15.92 -10.53
CA ARG A 3 12.20 14.47 -10.37
C ARG A 3 11.07 13.99 -9.46
N ILE A 4 9.94 13.61 -10.07
CA ILE A 4 8.79 13.08 -9.34
C ILE A 4 9.23 11.77 -8.71
N THR A 5 9.34 11.76 -7.39
CA THR A 5 9.61 10.56 -6.61
C THR A 5 8.30 9.77 -6.49
N SER A 6 8.31 8.50 -6.89
CA SER A 6 7.14 7.62 -6.82
C SER A 6 7.26 6.62 -5.67
N CYS A 7 6.12 6.25 -5.09
CA CYS A 7 6.02 5.21 -4.09
C CYS A 7 6.35 3.84 -4.70
N THR A 8 7.24 3.09 -4.08
CA THR A 8 7.60 1.73 -4.52
C THR A 8 6.47 0.70 -4.31
N GLY A 9 5.50 0.99 -3.44
CA GLY A 9 4.37 0.13 -3.14
C GLY A 9 3.19 0.27 -4.11
N CYS A 10 2.77 1.51 -4.40
CA CYS A 10 1.57 1.77 -5.23
C CYS A 10 1.85 2.59 -6.49
N GLY A 11 3.09 2.99 -6.77
CA GLY A 11 3.49 3.76 -7.95
C GLY A 11 3.06 5.23 -7.97
N HIS A 12 2.23 5.67 -7.03
CA HIS A 12 1.76 7.06 -6.96
C HIS A 12 2.86 8.02 -6.53
N ALA A 13 2.74 9.29 -6.93
CA ALA A 13 3.70 10.33 -6.56
C ALA A 13 3.76 10.52 -5.04
N LEU A 14 4.99 10.63 -4.51
CA LEU A 14 5.24 10.96 -3.11
C LEU A 14 5.02 12.46 -2.89
N VAL A 15 4.35 12.79 -1.80
CA VAL A 15 4.08 14.16 -1.38
C VAL A 15 5.07 14.52 -0.28
N PRO A 16 5.80 15.65 -0.37
CA PRO A 16 6.64 16.11 0.73
C PRO A 16 5.79 16.51 1.93
N MET A 17 5.97 15.81 3.05
CA MET A 17 5.26 16.05 4.30
C MET A 17 6.21 16.62 5.34
N LEU A 18 5.79 17.71 6.00
CA LEU A 18 6.53 18.30 7.11
C LEU A 18 6.44 17.36 8.33
N THR A 19 7.60 16.97 8.84
CA THR A 19 7.69 16.17 10.06
C THR A 19 7.85 17.06 11.29
N ALA A 20 7.60 16.52 12.48
CA ALA A 20 7.79 17.21 13.76
C ALA A 20 9.22 17.74 13.97
N LYS A 21 10.20 17.23 13.21
CA LYS A 21 11.59 17.67 13.23
C LYS A 21 11.87 18.82 12.25
N GLY A 22 10.84 19.42 11.66
CA GLY A 22 10.94 20.59 10.77
C GLY A 22 11.48 20.28 9.36
N ARG A 23 11.68 19.00 9.03
CA ARG A 23 12.15 18.56 7.71
C ARG A 23 11.00 18.00 6.88
N ALA A 24 11.03 18.25 5.58
CA ALA A 24 10.12 17.65 4.63
C ALA A 24 10.63 16.25 4.23
N GLU A 25 9.86 15.22 4.55
CA GLU A 25 10.15 13.84 4.14
C GLU A 25 9.11 13.40 3.10
N PRO A 26 9.51 12.72 2.01
CA PRO A 26 8.59 12.26 0.98
C PRO A 26 7.73 11.12 1.54
N ASN A 27 6.42 11.26 1.39
CA ASN A 27 5.46 10.33 1.98
C ASN A 27 4.37 9.91 0.98
N CYS A 28 3.91 8.67 1.08
CA CYS A 28 2.86 8.15 0.22
C CYS A 28 1.51 8.21 0.94
N LEU A 29 0.80 9.32 0.76
CA LEU A 29 -0.51 9.52 1.36
C LEU A 29 -1.56 8.50 0.89
N TRP A 30 -1.34 7.89 -0.30
CA TRP A 30 -2.18 6.79 -0.76
C TRP A 30 -1.99 5.56 0.11
N CYS A 31 -0.76 5.06 0.27
CA CYS A 31 -0.50 3.89 1.11
C CYS A 31 -0.76 4.15 2.61
N GLU A 32 -0.63 5.39 3.09
CA GLU A 32 -0.96 5.73 4.47
C GLU A 32 -2.48 5.83 4.71
N GLY A 33 -3.22 6.41 3.76
CA GLY A 33 -4.67 6.55 3.87
C GLY A 33 -5.45 5.29 3.49
N ILE A 34 -4.80 4.38 2.75
CA ILE A 34 -5.37 3.12 2.30
C ILE A 34 -4.84 2.00 3.18
N ASP A 35 -5.69 1.45 4.04
CA ASP A 35 -5.39 0.21 4.75
C ASP A 35 -5.22 -0.92 3.72
N ALA A 36 -3.98 -1.38 3.55
CA ALA A 36 -3.63 -2.47 2.64
C ALA A 36 -4.46 -3.74 2.93
N ARG A 37 -4.82 -3.99 4.19
CA ARG A 37 -5.73 -5.07 4.56
C ARG A 37 -7.15 -4.79 4.06
N ALA A 38 -7.65 -3.56 4.19
CA ALA A 38 -8.98 -3.20 3.70
C ALA A 38 -9.07 -3.35 2.17
N VAL A 39 -8.04 -2.95 1.42
CA VAL A 39 -7.98 -3.16 -0.04
C VAL A 39 -7.93 -4.64 -0.40
N GLU A 40 -7.08 -5.40 0.30
CA GLU A 40 -6.97 -6.85 0.09
C GLU A 40 -8.27 -7.59 0.42
N MET A 41 -9.11 -7.06 1.31
CA MET A 41 -10.45 -7.60 1.56
C MET A 41 -11.47 -7.09 0.55
N ALA A 42 -11.38 -5.84 0.13
CA ALA A 42 -12.28 -5.22 -0.83
C ALA A 42 -12.26 -5.93 -2.20
N LYS A 43 -11.10 -6.41 -2.66
CA LYS A 43 -11.02 -7.19 -3.91
C LYS A 43 -11.89 -8.46 -3.90
N TRP A 44 -12.21 -8.97 -2.72
CA TRP A 44 -13.05 -10.15 -2.53
C TRP A 44 -14.47 -9.82 -2.09
N ALA A 45 -14.81 -8.55 -1.88
CA ALA A 45 -16.15 -8.16 -1.43
C ALA A 45 -17.24 -8.60 -2.43
N ASP A 46 -16.94 -8.53 -3.72
CA ASP A 46 -17.81 -8.95 -4.80
C ASP A 46 -17.53 -10.38 -5.29
N SER A 47 -16.62 -11.12 -4.65
CA SER A 47 -16.26 -12.48 -5.07
C SER A 47 -17.23 -13.51 -4.49
N PRO A 48 -17.98 -14.26 -5.31
CA PRO A 48 -18.95 -15.26 -4.82
C PRO A 48 -18.28 -16.44 -4.09
N SER A 49 -16.98 -16.65 -4.30
CA SER A 49 -16.19 -17.69 -3.63
C SER A 49 -15.39 -17.19 -2.41
N GLY A 50 -15.52 -15.91 -2.05
CA GLY A 50 -14.76 -15.29 -0.95
C GLY A 50 -13.25 -15.23 -1.17
N LYS A 51 -12.52 -14.71 -0.18
CA LYS A 51 -11.06 -14.78 -0.12
C LYS A 51 -10.64 -16.26 -0.14
N PRO A 52 -9.72 -16.70 -1.02
CA PRO A 52 -9.14 -18.03 -0.91
C PRO A 52 -8.48 -18.15 0.46
N GLU A 53 -8.88 -19.17 1.23
CA GLU A 53 -8.21 -19.55 2.47
C GLU A 53 -6.72 -19.63 2.12
N ARG A 54 -5.93 -18.81 2.82
CA ARG A 54 -4.50 -18.65 2.54
C ARG A 54 -3.94 -20.06 2.55
N ALA A 55 -3.66 -20.63 1.38
CA ALA A 55 -3.01 -21.92 1.26
C ALA A 55 -1.80 -21.79 2.18
N ALA A 56 -1.86 -22.49 3.33
CA ALA A 56 -0.79 -22.48 4.30
C ALA A 56 0.43 -22.80 3.47
N ARG A 57 1.43 -21.89 3.48
CA ARG A 57 2.67 -22.03 2.73
C ARG A 57 3.06 -23.49 2.88
N GLN A 58 2.86 -24.29 1.84
CA GLN A 58 3.28 -25.67 1.88
C GLN A 58 4.78 -25.56 2.06
N SER A 59 5.23 -25.92 3.26
CA SER A 59 6.63 -26.08 3.55
C SER A 59 7.05 -27.22 2.63
N PHE A 60 7.53 -26.89 1.44
CA PHE A 60 8.19 -27.85 0.58
C PHE A 60 9.41 -28.30 1.36
N LYS A 61 9.28 -29.49 1.95
CA LYS A 61 10.35 -30.20 2.64
C LYS A 61 11.33 -30.74 1.60
#